data_AF-A0A031IBL7-F1
#
_entry.id   AF-A0A031IBL7-F1
#
_cell.length_a   1.000
_cell.length_b   1.000
_cell.length_c   1.000
_cell.angle_alpha   90.00
_cell.angle_beta   90.00
_cell.angle_gamma   90.00
#
_symmetry.space_group_name_H-M   'P 1'
#
loop_
_entity.id
_entity.type
_entity.pdbx_description
1 polymer ?
#
loop_
_entity_poly.entity_id
_entity_poly.type
_entity_poly.pdbx_seq_one_letter_code
_entity_poly.pdbx_strand_id
1 'polypeptide(L)'
;MKQMMTYVLSSDGNEFERGEIEAIGESVYEMTEYVVEKLAPRFEQELEFDFIDVSNEWTFVAENLKGSKYEIIFAPKGTQADKFGVDE
;
A
#
# COMPACT_ATOMS: atom_id res chain seq x y z
N MET A 1 7.83 4.82 14.79
CA MET A 1 6.37 4.85 15.03
C MET A 1 5.75 3.55 14.52
N LYS A 2 4.55 3.19 14.99
CA LYS A 2 3.81 2.01 14.51
C LYS A 2 2.38 2.43 14.21
N GLN A 3 1.85 2.02 13.06
CA GLN A 3 0.48 2.31 12.64
C GLN A 3 -0.16 1.04 12.08
N MET A 4 -1.36 0.70 12.55
CA MET A 4 -2.13 -0.36 11.91
C MET A 4 -2.73 0.20 10.62
N MET A 5 -2.62 -0.56 9.53
CA MET A 5 -3.10 -0.19 8.21
C MET A 5 -4.08 -1.26 7.69
N THR A 6 -5.08 -0.85 6.92
CA THR A 6 -5.82 -1.76 6.04
C THR A 6 -5.15 -1.79 4.67
N TYR A 7 -5.13 -2.94 4.00
CA TYR A 7 -4.61 -3.05 2.64
C TYR A 7 -5.55 -3.83 1.71
N VAL A 8 -5.41 -3.55 0.42
CA VAL A 8 -6.05 -4.27 -0.70
C VAL A 8 -5.00 -4.53 -1.76
N LEU A 9 -4.92 -5.77 -2.23
CA LEU A 9 -4.08 -6.18 -3.36
C LEU A 9 -4.96 -6.46 -4.58
N SER A 10 -4.60 -5.88 -5.73
CA SER A 10 -5.32 -6.09 -6.99
C SER A 10 -4.38 -6.47 -8.14
N SER A 11 -4.95 -7.18 -9.12
CA SER A 11 -4.32 -7.50 -10.41
C SER A 11 -5.31 -7.21 -11.53
N ASP A 12 -4.94 -6.34 -12.46
CA ASP A 12 -5.76 -5.90 -13.59
C ASP A 12 -7.17 -5.44 -13.15
N GLY A 13 -7.22 -4.70 -12.04
CA GLY A 13 -8.46 -4.22 -11.43
C GLY A 13 -9.26 -5.27 -10.65
N ASN A 14 -8.76 -6.51 -10.53
CA ASN A 14 -9.40 -7.55 -9.73
C ASN A 14 -8.73 -7.66 -8.37
N GLU A 15 -9.49 -7.38 -7.31
CA GLU A 15 -9.05 -7.61 -5.93
C GLU A 15 -8.91 -9.11 -5.65
N PHE A 16 -7.74 -9.52 -5.14
CA PHE A 16 -7.52 -10.92 -4.77
C PHE A 16 -7.19 -11.11 -3.29
N GLU A 17 -6.76 -10.05 -2.58
CA GLU A 17 -6.49 -10.11 -1.15
C GLU A 17 -6.84 -8.78 -0.47
N ARG A 18 -7.36 -8.86 0.75
CA ARG A 18 -7.60 -7.71 1.62
C ARG A 18 -7.28 -8.08 3.06
N GLY A 19 -6.76 -7.14 3.84
CA GLY A 19 -6.45 -7.42 5.23
C GLY A 19 -5.93 -6.22 5.99
N GLU A 20 -5.27 -6.53 7.11
CA GLU A 20 -4.65 -5.54 7.98
C GLU A 20 -3.16 -5.85 8.12
N ILE A 21 -2.34 -4.81 8.22
CA ILE A 21 -0.90 -4.91 8.37
C ILE A 21 -0.37 -3.82 9.31
N GLU A 22 0.59 -4.18 10.18
CA GLU A 22 1.30 -3.20 10.99
C GLU A 22 2.41 -2.56 10.14
N ALA A 23 2.34 -1.24 9.93
CA ALA A 23 3.39 -0.46 9.32
C ALA A 23 4.33 0.11 10.39
N ILE A 24 5.65 -0.01 10.17
CA ILE A 24 6.68 0.39 11.12
C ILE A 24 7.66 1.32 10.41
N GLY A 25 7.88 2.51 10.97
CA GLY A 25 8.81 3.50 10.42
C GLY A 25 8.81 4.79 11.23
N GLU A 26 9.83 5.60 11.07
CA GLU A 26 9.95 6.94 11.68
C GLU A 26 9.26 8.02 10.84
N SER A 27 8.91 7.70 9.60
CA SER A 27 8.19 8.58 8.66
C SER A 27 7.14 7.81 7.85
N VAL A 28 6.23 8.54 7.17
CA VAL A 28 5.27 7.95 6.21
C VAL A 28 5.99 7.17 5.12
N TYR A 29 7.13 7.70 4.64
CA TYR A 29 7.95 7.06 3.62
C TYR A 29 8.48 5.69 4.10
N GLU A 30 9.09 5.63 5.29
CA GLU A 30 9.60 4.36 5.83
C GLU A 30 8.49 3.35 6.13
N MET A 31 7.36 3.81 6.65
CA MET A 31 6.19 2.95 6.89
C MET A 31 5.65 2.37 5.58
N THR A 32 5.75 3.15 4.51
CA THR A 32 5.30 2.77 3.18
C THR A 32 6.22 1.74 2.54
N GLU A 33 7.53 1.96 2.56
CA GLU A 33 8.52 0.97 2.13
C GLU A 33 8.34 -0.35 2.88
N TYR A 34 8.19 -0.28 4.21
CA TYR A 34 7.96 -1.46 5.05
C TYR A 34 6.73 -2.27 4.61
N VAL A 35 5.61 -1.61 4.32
CA VAL A 35 4.38 -2.28 3.90
C VAL A 35 4.53 -2.92 2.52
N VAL A 36 5.13 -2.18 1.57
CA VAL A 36 5.38 -2.69 0.21
C VAL A 36 6.30 -3.91 0.25
N GLU A 37 7.41 -3.87 1.01
CA GLU A 37 8.31 -5.03 1.16
C GLU A 37 7.60 -6.28 1.73
N LYS A 38 6.58 -6.10 2.59
CA LYS A 38 5.81 -7.20 3.17
C LYS A 38 4.75 -7.77 2.23
N LEU A 39 4.19 -6.93 1.37
CA LEU A 39 3.08 -7.30 0.48
C LEU A 39 3.57 -7.70 -0.92
N ALA A 40 4.69 -7.15 -1.41
CA ALA A 40 5.28 -7.48 -2.71
C ALA A 40 5.49 -9.00 -2.94
N PRO A 41 5.92 -9.81 -1.95
CA PRO A 41 6.04 -11.26 -2.13
C PRO A 41 4.73 -12.01 -2.34
N ARG A 42 3.56 -11.38 -2.13
CA ARG A 42 2.25 -11.98 -2.43
C ARG A 42 1.94 -12.01 -3.92
N PHE A 43 2.67 -11.23 -4.70
CA PHE A 43 2.62 -11.29 -6.15
C PHE A 43 3.58 -12.39 -6.63
N GLU A 44 3.17 -13.20 -7.60
CA GLU A 44 3.94 -14.36 -8.09
C GLU A 44 5.23 -13.97 -8.85
N GLN A 45 5.61 -12.69 -8.88
CA GLN A 45 6.68 -12.12 -9.69
C GLN A 45 7.46 -11.06 -8.90
N GLU A 46 8.75 -10.88 -9.23
CA GLU A 46 9.54 -9.75 -8.75
C GLU A 46 9.05 -8.49 -9.46
N LEU A 47 8.30 -7.67 -8.73
CA LEU A 47 7.69 -6.44 -9.20
C LEU A 47 8.39 -5.24 -8.54
N GLU A 48 8.77 -4.26 -9.34
CA GLU A 48 9.17 -2.94 -8.83
C GLU A 48 7.91 -2.08 -8.74
N PHE A 49 7.59 -1.62 -7.52
CA PHE A 49 6.38 -0.84 -7.26
C PHE A 49 6.70 0.65 -7.25
N ASP A 50 6.04 1.39 -8.12
CA ASP A 50 6.08 2.84 -8.17
C ASP A 50 5.00 3.45 -7.28
N PHE A 51 5.37 4.50 -6.56
CA PHE A 51 4.44 5.26 -5.73
C PHE A 51 3.66 6.29 -6.56
N ILE A 52 2.32 6.26 -6.49
CA ILE A 52 1.47 7.14 -7.31
C ILE A 52 0.76 8.24 -6.52
N ASP A 53 0.35 8.02 -5.27
CA ASP A 53 -0.43 9.04 -4.52
C ASP A 53 -0.31 8.95 -2.99
N VAL A 54 -0.26 10.13 -2.36
CA VAL A 54 -0.19 10.36 -0.89
C VAL A 54 -1.53 10.79 -0.27
N SER A 55 -2.64 10.61 -0.98
CA SER A 55 -3.99 10.88 -0.46
C SER A 55 -4.32 10.00 0.77
N ASN A 56 -5.57 10.01 1.24
CA ASN A 56 -6.05 9.23 2.39
C ASN A 56 -5.77 7.72 2.26
N GLU A 57 -5.53 7.26 1.03
CA GLU A 57 -5.13 5.91 0.66
C GLU A 57 -3.83 6.01 -0.15
N TRP A 58 -2.81 5.26 0.28
CA TRP A 58 -1.53 5.19 -0.41
C TRP A 58 -1.58 4.09 -1.45
N THR A 59 -1.34 4.46 -2.70
CA THR A 59 -1.43 3.54 -3.84
C THR A 59 -0.08 3.35 -4.49
N PHE A 60 0.31 2.09 -4.60
CA PHE A 60 1.49 1.63 -5.32
C PHE A 60 1.04 0.82 -6.51
N VAL A 61 1.71 1.00 -7.64
CA VAL A 61 1.44 0.20 -8.82
C VAL A 61 2.71 -0.43 -9.34
N ALA A 62 2.59 -1.61 -9.92
CA ALA A 62 3.65 -2.24 -10.69
C ALA A 62 3.06 -2.77 -11.98
N GLU A 63 3.88 -2.83 -13.04
CA GLU A 63 3.52 -3.47 -14.29
C GLU A 63 4.51 -4.59 -14.59
N ASN A 64 4.03 -5.78 -14.93
CA ASN A 64 4.92 -6.86 -15.36
C ASN A 64 5.25 -6.76 -16.87
N LEU A 65 6.20 -7.59 -17.32
CA LEU A 65 6.62 -7.66 -18.72
C LEU A 65 5.50 -8.07 -19.70
N LYS A 66 4.37 -8.58 -19.20
CA LYS A 66 3.19 -8.97 -19.99
C LYS A 66 2.13 -7.86 -20.04
N GLY A 67 2.37 -6.72 -19.39
CA GLY A 67 1.45 -5.60 -19.30
C GLY A 67 0.32 -5.79 -18.28
N SER A 68 0.43 -6.77 -17.37
CA SER A 68 -0.52 -6.85 -16.24
C SER A 68 -0.17 -5.78 -15.22
N LYS A 69 -1.20 -5.08 -14.75
CA LYS A 69 -1.07 -4.05 -13.72
C LYS A 69 -1.37 -4.64 -12.34
N TYR A 70 -0.51 -4.41 -11.38
CA TYR A 70 -0.69 -4.78 -9.98
C TYR A 70 -0.81 -3.53 -9.14
N GLU A 71 -1.67 -3.55 -8.13
CA GLU A 71 -1.84 -2.40 -7.24
C GLU A 71 -1.85 -2.86 -5.78
N ILE A 72 -1.17 -2.09 -4.93
CA ILE A 72 -1.24 -2.19 -3.47
C ILE A 72 -1.85 -0.87 -3.00
N ILE A 73 -3.02 -0.95 -2.38
CA ILE A 73 -3.68 0.20 -1.77
C ILE A 73 -3.68 -0.02 -0.28
N PHE A 74 -3.22 0.94 0.51
CA PHE A 74 -3.27 0.84 1.96
C PHE A 74 -3.52 2.18 2.66
N ALA A 75 -4.19 2.12 3.82
CA ALA A 75 -4.63 3.30 4.56
C ALA A 75 -4.59 3.05 6.08
N PRO A 76 -4.36 4.10 6.91
CA PRO A 76 -4.35 3.95 8.36
C PRO A 76 -5.70 3.47 8.90
N LYS A 77 -5.67 2.43 9.73
CA LYS A 77 -6.85 1.92 10.43
C LYS A 77 -7.20 2.88 11.57
N GLY A 78 -8.44 3.38 11.55
CA GLY A 78 -8.99 4.21 12.63
C GLY A 78 -8.68 5.69 12.52
N THR A 79 -7.90 6.12 11.54
CA THR A 79 -7.59 7.53 11.30
C THR A 79 -8.11 7.92 9.92
N GLN A 80 -9.21 8.70 9.88
CA GLN A 80 -9.60 9.40 8.66
C GLN A 80 -8.64 10.58 8.51
N ALA A 81 -7.48 10.35 7.90
CA ALA A 81 -6.67 11.46 7.41
C ALA A 81 -7.51 12.14 6.32
N ASP A 82 -8.12 13.29 6.59
CA ASP A 82 -8.65 14.14 5.52
C ASP A 82 -7.47 14.95 4.95
N LYS A 83 -7.62 15.49 3.74
CA LYS A 83 -6.56 16.14 2.93
C LYS A 83 -5.82 17.32 3.59
N PHE A 84 -6.13 17.63 4.85
CA PHE A 84 -5.59 18.73 5.63
C PHE A 84 -4.86 18.31 6.93
N GLY A 85 -4.82 17.02 7.27
CA GLY A 85 -4.11 16.55 8.47
C GLY A 85 -4.74 15.31 9.08
N VAL A 86 -3.94 14.64 9.91
CA VAL A 86 -4.36 13.54 10.76
C VAL A 86 -5.09 14.16 11.95
N ASP A 87 -6.43 14.10 11.99
CA ASP A 87 -7.17 14.39 13.22
C ASP A 87 -7.17 13.12 14.11
N GLU A 88 -6.84 13.31 15.39
CA GLU A 88 -6.73 12.26 16.43
C GLU A 88 -8.09 11.64 16.83
#